data_AF-A0A969YF60-F1
#
_entry.id   AF-A0A969YF60-F1
#
_cell.length_a   1.000
_cell.length_b   1.000
_cell.length_c   1.000
_cell.angle_alpha   90.00
_cell.angle_beta   90.00
_cell.angle_gamma   90.00
#
_symmetry.space_group_name_H-M   'P 1'
#
loop_
_entity.id
_entity.type
_entity.pdbx_description
1 polymer ?
#
loop_
_entity_poly.entity_id
_entity_poly.type
_entity_poly.pdbx_seq_one_letter_code
_entity_poly.pdbx_strand_id
1 'polypeptide(L)'
;VGAGVDVGGGVSVGEPEPLMFAAIDATVPFLPENKVRYAMGLGTPAQIVELVARGVDLFDCVLPTRVARNGTAFTSKGTFAIKGGACKTQFGPIEDGCTCFACRHFSRAYIRHLLNVNEILGLRLVSIHNTHFYLQLMRDIRAHLAAGTFSSFRRNFVANYVPTRLVLESRADPRSTRKPPRNIPKPLRQVDLHRGGETWIEPDPANPPDPTDPPNPPDPPDRTGSAPDDPIA
;
A
#
# COMPACT_ATOMS: atom_id res chain seq x y z
N VAL A 1 -22.21 6.64 -30.23
CA VAL A 1 -21.62 5.95 -29.05
C VAL A 1 -22.61 6.15 -27.91
N GLY A 2 -23.33 5.11 -27.49
CA GLY A 2 -24.40 5.24 -26.49
C GLY A 2 -23.82 5.54 -25.10
N ALA A 3 -24.46 6.45 -24.36
CA ALA A 3 -24.05 6.83 -23.00
C ALA A 3 -23.95 5.58 -22.10
N GLY A 4 -22.78 5.36 -21.51
CA GLY A 4 -22.55 4.34 -20.48
C GLY A 4 -23.26 4.70 -19.18
N VAL A 5 -23.36 3.74 -18.26
CA VAL A 5 -23.96 3.94 -16.94
C VAL A 5 -22.86 3.88 -15.88
N ASP A 6 -22.80 4.90 -15.03
CA ASP A 6 -21.91 4.92 -13.88
C ASP A 6 -22.49 4.02 -12.77
N VAL A 7 -21.68 3.06 -12.33
CA VAL A 7 -21.95 2.16 -11.19
C VAL A 7 -21.21 2.60 -9.93
N GLY A 8 -20.25 3.53 -10.05
CA GLY A 8 -19.43 4.01 -8.94
C GLY A 8 -19.93 5.29 -8.30
N GLY A 9 -20.96 5.95 -8.85
CA GLY A 9 -21.52 7.19 -8.35
C GLY A 9 -21.98 7.07 -6.90
N GLY A 10 -21.13 7.53 -5.97
CA GLY A 10 -21.37 7.47 -4.52
C GLY A 10 -20.67 6.33 -3.79
N VAL A 11 -20.00 5.39 -4.48
CA VAL A 11 -19.39 4.20 -3.87
C VAL A 11 -17.87 4.33 -3.61
N SER A 12 -17.33 5.52 -3.87
CA SER A 12 -15.90 5.86 -3.73
C SER A 12 -15.69 6.95 -2.67
N VAL A 13 -16.56 7.04 -1.66
CA VAL A 13 -16.51 8.09 -0.62
C VAL A 13 -15.86 7.63 0.69
N GLY A 14 -15.48 6.35 0.79
CA GLY A 14 -14.72 5.81 1.91
C GLY A 14 -15.41 4.66 2.64
N GLU A 15 -16.47 4.07 2.07
CA GLU A 15 -17.08 2.87 2.64
C GLU A 15 -16.12 1.66 2.67
N PRO A 16 -16.32 0.74 3.63
CA PRO A 16 -15.70 -0.57 3.63
C PRO A 16 -15.88 -1.31 2.29
N GLU A 17 -14.81 -1.96 1.84
CA GLU A 17 -14.77 -2.72 0.59
C GLU A 17 -15.91 -3.77 0.44
N PRO A 18 -16.34 -4.49 1.51
CA PRO A 18 -17.49 -5.39 1.42
C PRO A 18 -18.82 -4.67 1.10
N LEU A 19 -19.03 -3.47 1.65
CA LEU A 19 -20.25 -2.69 1.38
C LEU A 19 -20.24 -2.15 -0.05
N MET A 20 -19.08 -1.70 -0.53
CA MET A 20 -18.89 -1.30 -1.93
C MET A 20 -19.25 -2.48 -2.87
N PHE A 21 -18.77 -3.69 -2.60
CA PHE A 21 -19.13 -4.85 -3.41
C PHE A 21 -20.62 -5.19 -3.33
N ALA A 22 -21.23 -5.14 -2.14
CA ALA A 22 -22.67 -5.39 -1.98
C ALA A 22 -23.54 -4.38 -2.76
N ALA A 23 -23.13 -3.11 -2.79
CA ALA A 23 -23.81 -2.09 -3.59
C ALA A 23 -23.72 -2.38 -5.10
N ILE A 24 -22.55 -2.82 -5.58
CA ILE A 24 -22.36 -3.21 -6.97
C ILE A 24 -23.21 -4.44 -7.31
N ASP A 25 -23.21 -5.46 -6.45
CA ASP A 25 -24.00 -6.68 -6.63
C ASP A 25 -25.51 -6.38 -6.67
N ALA A 26 -25.97 -5.37 -5.92
CA ALA A 26 -27.36 -4.92 -5.91
C ALA A 26 -27.74 -4.01 -7.08
N THR A 27 -26.78 -3.40 -7.79
CA THR A 27 -27.06 -2.39 -8.83
C THR A 27 -26.83 -2.90 -10.24
N VAL A 28 -25.72 -3.61 -10.48
CA VAL A 28 -25.33 -4.07 -11.83
C VAL A 28 -26.42 -4.91 -12.53
N PRO A 29 -27.15 -5.82 -11.87
CA PRO A 29 -28.21 -6.60 -12.52
C PRO A 29 -29.34 -5.77 -13.12
N PHE A 30 -29.57 -4.55 -12.62
CA PHE A 30 -30.62 -3.65 -13.10
C PHE A 30 -30.14 -2.72 -14.21
N LEU A 31 -28.86 -2.77 -14.59
CA LEU A 31 -28.30 -1.92 -15.62
C LEU A 31 -28.41 -2.55 -17.01
N PRO A 32 -28.69 -1.73 -18.06
CA PRO A 32 -28.79 -2.23 -19.42
C PRO A 32 -27.55 -3.01 -19.86
N GLU A 33 -27.73 -4.24 -20.32
CA GLU A 33 -26.63 -5.13 -20.73
C GLU A 33 -25.86 -4.63 -21.96
N ASN A 34 -26.52 -3.85 -22.81
CA ASN A 34 -25.95 -3.30 -24.04
C ASN A 34 -25.21 -1.97 -23.83
N LYS A 35 -24.94 -1.58 -22.58
CA LYS A 35 -24.24 -0.34 -22.23
C LYS A 35 -23.01 -0.64 -21.37
N VAL A 36 -21.96 0.14 -21.62
CA VAL A 36 -20.72 0.10 -20.82
C VAL A 36 -21.03 0.51 -19.39
N ARG A 37 -20.61 -0.31 -18.43
CA ARG A 37 -20.69 -0.03 -16.99
C ARG A 37 -19.37 0.55 -16.51
N TYR A 38 -19.40 1.78 -16.00
CA TYR A 38 -18.23 2.54 -15.62
C TYR A 38 -18.13 2.67 -14.10
N ALA A 39 -17.00 2.30 -13.50
CA ALA A 39 -16.73 2.55 -12.08
C ALA A 39 -15.79 3.75 -11.93
N MET A 40 -16.34 4.85 -11.45
CA MET A 40 -15.58 6.09 -11.26
C MET A 40 -14.78 6.11 -9.95
N GLY A 41 -13.50 6.47 -10.01
CA GLY A 41 -12.65 6.72 -8.83
C GLY A 41 -12.18 5.49 -8.06
N LEU A 42 -12.67 4.30 -8.40
CA LEU A 42 -12.26 3.01 -7.83
C LEU A 42 -11.09 2.43 -8.62
N GLY A 43 -10.13 1.80 -7.93
CA GLY A 43 -9.01 1.28 -8.69
C GLY A 43 -7.83 0.71 -7.95
N THR A 44 -7.96 0.09 -6.78
CA THR A 44 -6.88 -0.84 -6.38
C THR A 44 -6.87 -2.06 -7.32
N PRO A 45 -5.72 -2.72 -7.55
CA PRO A 45 -5.67 -3.86 -8.47
C PRO A 45 -6.64 -5.00 -8.10
N ALA A 46 -6.78 -5.30 -6.81
CA ALA A 46 -7.74 -6.30 -6.33
C ALA A 46 -9.20 -5.88 -6.61
N GLN A 47 -9.55 -4.62 -6.38
CA GLN A 47 -10.89 -4.11 -6.68
C GLN A 47 -11.21 -4.20 -8.17
N ILE A 48 -10.27 -3.86 -9.05
CA ILE A 48 -10.48 -3.96 -10.51
C ILE A 48 -10.87 -5.39 -10.90
N VAL A 49 -10.11 -6.39 -10.42
CA VAL A 49 -10.40 -7.80 -10.72
C VAL A 49 -11.77 -8.22 -10.19
N GLU A 50 -12.15 -7.79 -8.99
CA GLU A 50 -13.44 -8.09 -8.38
C GLU A 50 -14.62 -7.39 -9.06
N LEU A 51 -14.44 -6.16 -9.52
CA LEU A 51 -15.47 -5.37 -10.20
C LEU A 51 -15.69 -5.87 -11.64
N VAL A 52 -14.64 -6.28 -12.35
CA VAL A 52 -14.79 -6.95 -13.64
C VAL A 52 -15.59 -8.25 -13.50
N ALA A 53 -15.36 -9.01 -12.43
CA ALA A 53 -16.16 -10.21 -12.14
C ALA A 53 -17.65 -9.93 -11.89
N ARG A 54 -17.97 -8.67 -11.55
CA ARG A 54 -19.33 -8.18 -11.34
C ARG A 54 -19.89 -7.44 -12.55
N GLY A 55 -19.20 -7.45 -13.70
CA GLY A 55 -19.69 -6.88 -14.95
C GLY A 55 -19.37 -5.40 -15.16
N VAL A 56 -18.40 -4.83 -14.43
CA VAL A 56 -17.88 -3.48 -14.68
C VAL A 56 -16.85 -3.51 -15.83
N ASP A 57 -16.97 -2.57 -16.77
CA ASP A 57 -16.23 -2.55 -18.02
C ASP A 57 -15.13 -1.47 -18.08
N LEU A 58 -15.36 -0.32 -17.43
CA LEU A 58 -14.49 0.86 -17.49
C LEU A 58 -14.12 1.36 -16.09
N PHE A 59 -12.90 1.87 -15.96
CA PHE A 59 -12.34 2.35 -14.69
C PHE A 59 -11.52 3.62 -14.91
N ASP A 60 -11.56 4.54 -13.94
CA ASP A 60 -10.60 5.63 -13.81
C ASP A 60 -10.10 5.71 -12.35
N CYS A 61 -8.82 5.98 -12.16
CA CYS A 61 -8.28 6.17 -10.83
C CYS A 61 -6.98 6.96 -10.85
N VAL A 62 -6.85 7.91 -9.93
CA VAL A 62 -5.60 8.65 -9.69
C VAL A 62 -4.58 7.86 -8.88
N LEU A 63 -4.97 6.72 -8.31
CA LEU A 63 -4.14 5.92 -7.40
C LEU A 63 -2.74 5.59 -7.97
N PRO A 64 -2.58 5.05 -9.19
CA PRO A 64 -1.25 4.69 -9.72
C PRO A 64 -0.26 5.84 -9.70
N THR A 65 -0.69 7.05 -10.08
CA THR A 65 0.17 8.24 -10.14
C THR A 65 0.26 8.96 -8.80
N ARG A 66 -0.78 8.91 -7.96
CA ARG A 66 -0.76 9.49 -6.61
C ARG A 66 0.24 8.76 -5.70
N VAL A 67 0.19 7.43 -5.65
CA VAL A 67 1.10 6.66 -4.78
C VAL A 67 2.52 6.60 -5.35
N ALA A 68 2.68 6.66 -6.68
CA ALA A 68 3.99 6.79 -7.32
C ALA A 68 4.75 8.03 -6.84
N ARG A 69 4.07 9.17 -6.74
CA ARG A 69 4.66 10.42 -6.24
C ARG A 69 5.11 10.33 -4.78
N ASN A 70 4.51 9.43 -4.00
CA ASN A 70 4.93 9.14 -2.64
C ASN A 70 6.02 8.04 -2.57
N GLY A 71 6.41 7.46 -3.70
CA GLY A 71 7.45 6.43 -3.80
C GLY A 71 6.96 4.99 -3.63
N THR A 72 5.67 4.74 -3.81
CA THR A 72 5.09 3.38 -3.78
C THR A 72 4.95 2.83 -5.19
N ALA A 73 5.49 1.63 -5.42
CA ALA A 73 5.35 0.91 -6.68
C ALA A 73 4.39 -0.28 -6.56
N PHE A 74 3.66 -0.55 -7.64
CA PHE A 74 2.84 -1.75 -7.81
C PHE A 74 3.66 -2.91 -8.38
N THR A 75 3.34 -4.13 -7.97
CA THR A 75 3.89 -5.39 -8.50
C THR A 75 2.80 -6.45 -8.49
N SER A 76 3.02 -7.56 -9.18
CA SER A 76 2.17 -8.75 -9.19
C SER A 76 1.88 -9.32 -7.79
N LYS A 77 2.75 -9.07 -6.81
CA LYS A 77 2.62 -9.58 -5.42
C LYS A 77 2.05 -8.57 -4.44
N GLY A 78 1.76 -7.34 -4.88
CA GLY A 78 1.33 -6.25 -4.01
C GLY A 78 2.12 -4.98 -4.24
N THR A 79 2.18 -4.12 -3.23
CA THR A 79 2.89 -2.83 -3.31
C THR A 79 4.07 -2.76 -2.36
N PHE A 80 5.07 -1.97 -2.72
CA PHE A 80 6.20 -1.69 -1.82
C PHE A 80 6.70 -0.26 -1.97
N ALA A 81 7.34 0.25 -0.91
CA ALA A 81 7.93 1.57 -0.89
C ALA A 81 9.37 1.53 -1.44
N ILE A 82 9.62 2.13 -2.61
CA ILE A 82 10.94 2.19 -3.24
C ILE A 82 11.93 3.01 -2.39
N LYS A 83 11.44 4.02 -1.65
CA LYS A 83 12.26 4.81 -0.71
C LYS A 83 12.85 3.95 0.43
N GLY A 84 12.28 2.77 0.68
CA GLY A 84 12.68 1.86 1.76
C GLY A 84 14.16 1.46 1.70
N GLY A 85 14.76 1.21 2.87
CA GLY A 85 16.18 0.83 2.98
C GLY A 85 16.54 -0.46 2.23
N ALA A 86 15.59 -1.41 2.14
CA ALA A 86 15.75 -2.67 1.42
C ALA A 86 16.09 -2.48 -0.07
N CYS A 87 15.73 -1.33 -0.66
CA CYS A 87 16.00 -1.03 -2.06
C CYS A 87 17.39 -0.42 -2.30
N LYS A 88 18.19 -0.14 -1.26
CA LYS A 88 19.49 0.57 -1.39
C LYS A 88 20.50 -0.17 -2.26
N THR A 89 20.53 -1.50 -2.20
CA THR A 89 21.48 -2.36 -2.90
C THR A 89 20.80 -3.25 -3.95
N GLN A 90 19.59 -2.87 -4.38
CA GLN A 90 18.82 -3.63 -5.36
C GLN A 90 19.06 -3.08 -6.77
N PHE A 91 19.99 -3.71 -7.49
CA PHE A 91 20.40 -3.27 -8.83
C PHE A 91 19.53 -3.80 -9.97
N GLY A 92 18.53 -4.63 -9.66
CA GLY A 92 17.50 -5.08 -10.61
C GLY A 92 16.39 -4.05 -10.84
N PRO A 93 15.41 -4.37 -11.71
CA PRO A 93 14.28 -3.50 -12.04
C PRO A 93 13.33 -3.29 -10.85
N ILE A 94 12.29 -2.46 -11.04
CA ILE A 94 11.20 -2.36 -10.04
C ILE A 94 10.52 -3.72 -9.90
N GLU A 95 10.22 -4.38 -11.02
CA GLU A 95 9.62 -5.72 -11.08
C GLU A 95 10.27 -6.52 -12.22
N ASP A 96 10.64 -7.76 -11.92
CA ASP A 96 11.23 -8.67 -12.90
C ASP A 96 10.20 -9.04 -13.98
N GLY A 97 10.63 -9.08 -15.23
CA GLY A 97 9.75 -9.33 -16.39
C GLY A 97 8.89 -8.14 -16.82
N CYS A 98 8.88 -7.02 -16.08
CA CYS A 98 8.15 -5.82 -16.50
C CYS A 98 8.86 -5.12 -17.68
N THR A 99 8.10 -4.86 -18.75
CA THR A 99 8.60 -4.27 -20.00
C THR A 99 8.53 -2.74 -20.06
N CYS A 100 8.19 -2.08 -18.95
CA CYS A 100 8.04 -0.62 -18.92
C CYS A 100 9.39 0.09 -19.07
N PHE A 101 9.37 1.37 -19.46
CA PHE A 101 10.59 2.18 -19.60
C PHE A 101 11.44 2.20 -18.32
N ALA A 102 10.83 2.34 -17.15
CA ALA A 102 11.57 2.35 -15.90
C ALA A 102 12.32 1.02 -15.65
N CYS A 103 11.63 -0.12 -15.77
CA CYS A 103 12.22 -1.44 -15.52
C CYS A 103 13.28 -1.84 -16.54
N ARG A 104 13.19 -1.38 -17.78
CA ARG A 104 14.20 -1.71 -18.81
C ARG A 104 15.50 -0.91 -18.69
N HIS A 105 15.46 0.27 -18.06
CA HIS A 105 16.58 1.21 -18.13
C HIS A 105 17.17 1.60 -16.77
N PHE A 106 16.43 1.40 -15.67
CA PHE A 106 16.85 1.88 -14.36
C PHE A 106 16.69 0.82 -13.29
N SER A 107 17.67 0.79 -12.38
CA SER A 107 17.62 -0.06 -11.20
C SER A 107 16.75 0.53 -10.10
N ARG A 108 16.24 -0.34 -9.23
CA ARG A 108 15.49 0.05 -8.04
C ARG A 108 16.32 0.93 -7.09
N ALA A 109 17.61 0.63 -6.94
CA ALA A 109 18.55 1.42 -6.16
C ALA A 109 18.71 2.84 -6.71
N TYR A 110 18.80 2.99 -8.03
CA TYR A 110 18.91 4.29 -8.67
C TYR A 110 17.62 5.11 -8.53
N ILE A 111 16.46 4.50 -8.78
CA ILE A 111 15.17 5.17 -8.60
C ILE A 111 14.98 5.60 -7.13
N ARG A 112 15.37 4.74 -6.18
CA ARG A 112 15.39 5.10 -4.76
C ARG A 112 16.26 6.33 -4.49
N HIS A 113 17.47 6.37 -5.06
CA HIS A 113 18.36 7.52 -4.90
C HIS A 113 17.68 8.81 -5.39
N LEU A 114 17.14 8.82 -6.62
CA LEU A 114 16.41 9.95 -7.19
C LEU A 114 15.27 10.42 -6.28
N LEU A 115 14.48 9.48 -5.75
CA LEU A 115 13.36 9.78 -4.86
C LEU A 115 13.80 10.36 -3.50
N ASN A 116 15.00 10.03 -3.02
CA ASN A 116 15.52 10.55 -1.74
C ASN A 116 16.17 11.93 -1.88
N VAL A 117 16.73 12.23 -3.04
CA VAL A 117 17.27 13.56 -3.36
C VAL A 117 16.21 14.49 -3.98
N ASN A 118 14.92 14.08 -3.94
CA ASN A 118 13.76 14.83 -4.44
C ASN A 118 13.84 15.21 -5.93
N GLU A 119 14.46 14.35 -6.74
CA GLU A 119 14.58 14.56 -8.18
C GLU A 119 13.30 14.09 -8.91
N ILE A 120 12.81 14.89 -9.87
CA ILE A 120 11.51 14.71 -10.52
C ILE A 120 11.43 13.43 -11.39
N LEU A 121 12.55 13.02 -12.00
CA LEU A 121 12.67 11.78 -12.76
C LEU A 121 12.29 10.58 -11.91
N GLY A 122 12.64 10.56 -10.62
CA GLY A 122 12.24 9.49 -9.70
C GLY A 122 10.72 9.32 -9.68
N LEU A 123 9.97 10.42 -9.55
CA LEU A 123 8.50 10.42 -9.55
C LEU A 123 7.94 9.99 -10.92
N ARG A 124 8.56 10.44 -12.02
CA ARG A 124 8.15 10.08 -13.39
C ARG A 124 8.34 8.59 -13.65
N LEU A 125 9.49 8.02 -13.28
CA LEU A 125 9.79 6.60 -13.49
C LEU A 125 8.82 5.68 -12.74
N VAL A 126 8.51 5.98 -11.48
CA VAL A 126 7.54 5.19 -10.72
C VAL A 126 6.12 5.36 -11.29
N SER A 127 5.77 6.56 -11.76
CA SER A 127 4.46 6.79 -12.39
C SER A 127 4.32 6.00 -13.68
N ILE A 128 5.35 5.99 -14.53
CA ILE A 128 5.39 5.18 -15.76
C ILE A 128 5.22 3.70 -15.44
N HIS A 129 5.95 3.20 -14.44
CA HIS A 129 5.84 1.81 -14.01
C HIS A 129 4.43 1.47 -13.52
N ASN A 130 3.88 2.27 -12.61
CA ASN A 130 2.56 2.03 -12.03
C ASN A 130 1.45 2.08 -13.09
N THR A 131 1.49 3.06 -14.01
CA THR A 131 0.52 3.13 -15.12
C THR A 131 0.67 1.92 -16.04
N HIS A 132 1.90 1.52 -16.36
CA HIS A 132 2.15 0.32 -17.18
C HIS A 132 1.60 -0.94 -16.51
N PHE A 133 1.80 -1.11 -15.19
CA PHE A 133 1.25 -2.22 -14.42
C PHE A 133 -0.27 -2.32 -14.56
N TYR A 134 -0.99 -1.19 -14.42
CA TYR A 134 -2.46 -1.17 -14.57
C TYR A 134 -2.90 -1.55 -15.99
N LEU A 135 -2.22 -1.01 -17.00
CA LEU A 135 -2.51 -1.35 -18.39
C LEU A 135 -2.25 -2.84 -18.66
N GLN A 136 -1.20 -3.41 -18.06
CA GLN A 136 -0.89 -4.82 -18.18
C GLN A 136 -1.94 -5.68 -17.49
N LEU A 137 -2.33 -5.35 -16.25
CA LEU A 137 -3.41 -6.02 -15.54
C LEU A 137 -4.70 -6.06 -16.37
N MET A 138 -5.08 -4.94 -16.99
CA MET A 138 -6.26 -4.89 -17.85
C MET A 138 -6.10 -5.71 -19.14
N ARG A 139 -4.88 -5.85 -19.69
CA ARG A 139 -4.61 -6.76 -20.81
C ARG A 139 -4.78 -8.21 -20.38
N ASP A 140 -4.22 -8.59 -19.25
CA ASP A 140 -4.30 -9.95 -18.71
C ASP A 140 -5.74 -10.35 -18.41
N ILE A 141 -6.52 -9.44 -17.79
CA ILE A 141 -7.95 -9.62 -17.55
C ILE A 141 -8.69 -9.90 -18.86
N ARG A 142 -8.49 -9.07 -19.89
CA ARG A 142 -9.15 -9.28 -21.20
C ARG A 142 -8.74 -10.60 -21.86
N ALA A 143 -7.47 -10.98 -21.77
CA ALA A 143 -6.98 -12.25 -22.30
C ALA A 143 -7.64 -13.44 -21.59
N HIS A 144 -7.76 -13.40 -20.27
CA HIS A 144 -8.41 -14.46 -19.49
C HIS A 144 -9.93 -14.52 -19.68
N LEU A 145 -10.59 -13.38 -19.90
CA LEU A 145 -12.01 -13.34 -20.27
C LEU A 145 -12.23 -14.00 -21.64
N ALA A 146 -11.43 -13.63 -22.65
CA ALA A 146 -11.51 -14.21 -23.99
C ALA A 146 -11.20 -15.72 -24.00
N ALA A 147 -10.29 -16.18 -23.13
CA ALA A 147 -9.93 -17.59 -22.99
C ALA A 147 -10.87 -18.38 -22.05
N GLY A 148 -11.90 -17.76 -21.45
CA GLY A 148 -12.78 -18.43 -20.48
C GLY A 148 -12.11 -18.86 -19.18
N THR A 149 -10.92 -18.34 -18.86
CA THR A 149 -10.11 -18.70 -17.68
C THR A 149 -10.10 -17.61 -16.60
N PHE A 150 -10.95 -16.59 -16.73
CA PHE A 150 -10.98 -15.47 -15.80
C PHE A 150 -11.24 -15.86 -14.35
N SER A 151 -12.10 -16.85 -14.08
CA SER A 151 -12.39 -17.28 -12.71
C SER A 151 -11.17 -17.86 -11.99
N SER A 152 -10.30 -18.60 -12.68
CA SER A 152 -9.06 -19.12 -12.08
C SER A 152 -8.03 -18.01 -11.91
N PHE A 153 -7.89 -17.13 -12.92
CA PHE A 153 -7.06 -15.93 -12.82
C PHE A 153 -7.44 -15.07 -11.61
N ARG A 154 -8.73 -14.77 -11.41
CA ARG A 154 -9.24 -14.00 -10.27
C ARG A 154 -8.84 -14.64 -8.94
N ARG A 155 -9.12 -15.94 -8.75
CA ARG A 155 -8.77 -16.64 -7.50
C ARG A 155 -7.27 -16.58 -7.23
N ASN A 156 -6.44 -16.81 -8.26
CA ASN A 156 -5.00 -16.74 -8.15
C ASN A 156 -4.51 -15.32 -7.82
N PHE A 157 -5.09 -14.31 -8.47
CA PHE A 157 -4.74 -12.91 -8.23
C PHE A 157 -5.05 -12.50 -6.78
N VAL A 158 -6.26 -12.77 -6.31
CA VAL A 158 -6.69 -12.44 -4.93
C VAL A 158 -5.84 -13.16 -3.88
N ALA A 159 -5.46 -14.41 -4.12
CA ALA A 159 -4.64 -15.17 -3.19
C ALA A 159 -3.18 -14.65 -3.10
N ASN A 160 -2.62 -14.12 -4.19
CA ASN A 160 -1.20 -13.75 -4.26
C ASN A 160 -0.94 -12.24 -4.18
N TYR A 161 -1.94 -11.41 -4.45
CA TYR A 161 -1.80 -9.96 -4.41
C TYR A 161 -2.11 -9.46 -2.99
N VAL A 162 -1.06 -9.33 -2.17
CA VAL A 162 -1.21 -8.95 -0.76
C VAL A 162 -0.98 -7.44 -0.60
N PRO A 163 -1.98 -6.66 -0.15
CA PRO A 163 -1.78 -5.27 0.21
C PRO A 163 -0.77 -5.12 1.35
N THR A 164 -0.14 -3.96 1.46
CA THR A 164 0.75 -3.70 2.61
C THR A 164 -0.03 -3.75 3.92
N ARG A 165 0.68 -4.09 5.01
CA ARG A 165 0.11 -4.13 6.37
C ARG A 165 -0.67 -2.87 6.74
N LEU A 166 -0.13 -1.70 6.41
CA LEU A 166 -0.80 -0.41 6.64
C LEU A 166 -2.17 -0.31 5.94
N VAL A 167 -2.27 -0.83 4.71
CA VAL A 167 -3.53 -0.86 3.97
C VAL A 167 -4.50 -1.85 4.62
N LEU A 168 -4.02 -3.03 5.02
CA LEU A 168 -4.84 -4.00 5.73
C LEU A 168 -5.38 -3.45 7.07
N GLU A 169 -4.53 -2.78 7.85
CA GLU A 169 -4.91 -2.14 9.11
C GLU A 169 -5.94 -1.01 8.89
N SER A 170 -5.75 -0.17 7.87
CA SER A 170 -6.73 0.87 7.51
C SER A 170 -8.09 0.32 7.07
N ARG A 171 -8.11 -0.90 6.49
CA ARG A 171 -9.34 -1.58 6.09
C ARG A 171 -10.07 -2.22 7.29
N ALA A 172 -9.31 -2.65 8.31
CA ALA A 172 -9.86 -3.24 9.52
C ALA A 172 -10.50 -2.20 10.45
N ASP A 173 -9.99 -0.96 10.47
CA ASP A 173 -10.59 0.14 11.23
C ASP A 173 -10.69 1.45 10.41
N PRO A 174 -11.83 1.70 9.74
CA PRO A 174 -12.06 2.92 8.97
C PRO A 174 -12.05 4.21 9.81
N ARG A 175 -12.15 4.12 11.15
CA ARG A 175 -12.12 5.26 12.07
C ARG A 175 -10.71 5.63 12.52
N SER A 176 -9.71 4.81 12.22
CA SER A 176 -8.31 5.04 12.55
C SER A 176 -7.62 5.94 11.51
N THR A 177 -7.99 7.22 11.46
CA THR A 177 -7.27 8.24 10.66
C THR A 177 -6.06 8.83 11.40
N ARG A 178 -5.63 8.22 12.51
CA ARG A 178 -4.39 8.62 13.17
C ARG A 178 -3.22 8.14 12.32
N LYS A 179 -2.58 9.11 11.64
CA LYS A 179 -1.24 8.98 11.05
C LYS A 179 -0.37 8.17 12.04
N PRO A 180 0.27 7.06 11.63
CA PRO A 180 1.15 6.34 12.53
C PRO A 180 2.19 7.32 13.08
N PRO A 181 2.55 7.25 14.38
CA PRO A 181 3.55 8.14 14.95
C PRO A 181 4.81 8.05 14.07
N ARG A 182 5.40 9.20 13.73
CA ARG A 182 6.55 9.29 12.81
C ARG A 182 7.77 8.47 13.29
N ASN A 183 7.76 8.07 14.56
CA ASN A 183 8.70 7.14 15.16
C ASN A 183 7.99 5.84 15.52
N ILE A 184 7.85 4.93 14.57
CA ILE A 184 7.83 3.50 14.89
C ILE A 184 9.31 3.10 14.92
N PRO A 185 9.91 2.82 16.10
CA PRO A 185 11.25 2.26 16.12
C PRO A 185 11.25 1.02 15.24
N LYS A 186 12.18 0.94 14.29
CA LYS A 186 12.40 -0.31 13.54
C LYS A 186 12.56 -1.41 14.58
N PRO A 187 11.97 -2.60 14.39
CA PRO A 187 12.21 -3.70 15.30
C PRO A 187 13.73 -3.86 15.38
N LEU A 188 14.26 -3.69 16.60
CA LEU A 188 15.66 -4.00 16.88
C LEU A 188 15.86 -5.42 16.36
N ARG A 189 16.85 -5.57 15.49
CA ARG A 189 17.30 -6.88 15.06
C ARG A 189 17.58 -7.65 16.36
N GLN A 190 16.81 -8.71 16.62
CA GLN A 190 17.12 -9.59 17.74
C GLN A 190 18.44 -10.25 17.40
N VAL A 191 19.53 -9.66 17.88
CA VAL A 191 20.84 -10.29 17.89
C VAL A 191 20.84 -11.05 19.20
N ASP A 192 20.61 -12.37 19.13
CA ASP A 192 20.80 -13.22 20.29
C ASP A 192 22.28 -13.17 20.69
N LEU A 193 22.56 -12.42 21.75
CA LEU A 193 23.81 -12.46 22.48
C LEU A 193 23.49 -12.85 23.92
N HIS A 194 23.47 -14.15 24.17
CA HIS A 194 23.68 -14.68 25.50
C HIS A 194 25.11 -14.31 25.96
N ARG A 195 25.24 -13.43 26.95
CA ARG A 195 26.22 -13.52 28.06
C ARG A 195 26.19 -12.27 28.94
N GLY A 196 25.90 -12.48 30.23
CA GLY A 196 26.39 -11.66 31.35
C GLY A 196 25.69 -10.31 31.52
N GLY A 197 25.25 -10.02 32.75
CA GLY A 197 24.59 -8.77 33.10
C GLY A 197 25.50 -7.55 33.05
N GLU A 198 24.86 -6.38 33.16
CA GLU A 198 25.37 -5.02 33.07
C GLU A 198 25.30 -4.40 31.66
N THR A 199 24.15 -3.77 31.38
CA THR A 199 23.98 -2.87 30.23
C THR A 199 24.62 -1.52 30.52
N TRP A 200 25.82 -1.31 29.97
CA TRP A 200 26.38 0.03 29.79
C TRP A 200 25.89 0.60 28.46
N ILE A 201 25.18 1.74 28.50
CA ILE A 201 24.78 2.47 27.29
C ILE A 201 25.98 3.32 26.85
N GLU A 202 26.69 2.89 25.81
CA GLU A 202 27.67 3.75 25.15
C GLU A 202 26.95 4.84 24.34
N PRO A 203 27.36 6.12 24.43
CA PRO A 203 26.76 7.19 23.63
C PRO A 203 27.07 7.01 22.14
N ASP A 204 26.07 7.29 21.30
CA ASP A 204 26.14 7.16 19.83
C ASP A 204 27.22 8.08 19.25
N PRO A 205 28.26 7.55 18.57
CA PRO A 205 29.32 8.36 17.98
C PRO A 205 28.82 9.25 16.82
N ALA A 206 27.61 9.03 16.31
CA ALA A 206 27.00 9.89 15.29
C ALA A 206 26.25 11.11 15.88
N ASN A 207 26.03 11.17 17.20
CA ASN A 207 25.28 12.25 17.83
C ASN A 207 25.71 12.47 19.30
N PRO A 208 26.83 13.17 19.56
CA PRO A 208 27.25 13.48 20.91
C PRO A 208 26.25 14.42 21.62
N PRO A 209 26.03 14.27 22.93
CA PRO A 209 25.12 15.15 23.67
C PRO A 209 25.61 16.61 23.67
N ASP A 210 24.68 17.55 23.54
CA ASP A 210 24.95 18.99 23.56
C ASP A 210 25.36 19.42 24.97
N PRO A 211 26.52 20.10 25.16
CA PRO A 211 27.00 20.52 26.48
C PRO A 211 26.10 21.57 27.17
N THR A 212 25.08 22.10 26.47
CA THR A 212 24.12 23.05 27.02
C THR A 212 22.81 22.42 27.52
N ASP A 213 22.62 21.12 27.31
CA ASP A 213 21.42 20.44 27.79
C ASP A 213 21.45 20.29 29.34
N PRO A 214 20.37 20.66 30.04
CA PRO A 214 20.27 20.43 31.47
C PRO A 214 20.25 18.91 31.76
N PRO A 215 20.80 18.47 32.91
CA PRO A 215 20.80 17.06 33.28
C PRO A 215 19.35 16.53 33.37
N ASN A 216 19.13 15.35 32.81
CA ASN A 216 17.82 14.70 32.86
C ASN A 216 17.32 14.61 34.31
N PRO A 217 16.04 14.93 34.57
CA PRO A 217 15.47 14.75 35.89
C PRO A 217 15.51 13.25 36.27
N PRO A 218 15.71 12.93 37.57
CA PRO A 218 15.70 11.54 38.01
C PRO A 218 14.32 10.92 37.78
N ASP A 219 14.32 9.66 37.37
CA ASP A 219 13.10 8.90 37.11
C ASP A 219 12.19 8.87 38.36
N PRO A 220 10.86 8.97 38.18
CA PRO A 220 9.92 8.87 39.29
C PRO A 220 9.97 7.46 39.91
N PRO A 221 9.84 7.33 41.24
CA PRO A 221 9.91 6.04 41.91
C PRO A 221 8.72 5.16 41.50
N ASP A 222 9.06 3.91 41.17
CA ASP A 222 8.17 2.84 40.76
C ASP A 222 7.05 2.61 41.78
N ARG A 223 5.80 2.85 41.39
CA ARG A 223 4.62 2.56 42.23
C ARG A 223 4.05 1.19 41.86
N THR A 224 4.76 0.14 42.23
CA THR A 224 4.13 -1.16 42.51
C THR A 224 3.54 -1.10 43.91
N GLY A 225 2.20 -1.04 44.03
CA GLY A 225 1.53 -1.01 45.32
C GLY A 225 0.01 -1.14 45.18
N SER A 226 -0.47 -2.36 45.37
CA SER A 226 -1.87 -2.78 45.51
C SER A 226 -2.63 -2.05 46.64
N ALA A 227 -3.89 -1.66 46.41
CA ALA A 227 -4.89 -1.38 47.45
C ALA A 227 -6.32 -1.49 46.84
N PRO A 228 -7.38 -1.72 47.64
CA PRO A 228 -8.45 -2.69 47.36
C PRO A 228 -9.81 -2.11 46.92
N ASP A 229 -10.73 -3.03 46.67
CA ASP A 229 -12.11 -2.91 46.18
C ASP A 229 -13.09 -2.00 46.97
N ASP A 230 -14.17 -1.64 46.24
CA ASP A 230 -15.55 -1.25 46.64
C ASP A 230 -15.92 0.23 46.90
N PRO A 231 -17.21 0.62 46.70
CA PRO A 231 -18.11 0.25 45.61
C PRO A 231 -18.89 1.46 45.01
N ILE A 232 -19.70 1.13 44.00
CA ILE A 232 -20.61 1.93 43.18
C ILE A 232 -21.58 2.82 43.98
N ALA A 233 -21.80 4.03 43.47
CA ALA A 233 -23.05 4.79 43.55
C ALA A 233 -23.29 5.50 42.20
#